data_AF-A0A939ESX0-F1
#
_entry.id   AF-A0A939ESX0-F1
#
_cell.length_a   1.000
_cell.length_b   1.000
_cell.length_c   1.000
_cell.angle_alpha   90.00
_cell.angle_beta   90.00
_cell.angle_gamma   90.00
#
_symmetry.space_group_name_H-M   'P 1'
#
loop_
_entity.id
_entity.type
_entity.pdbx_description
1 polymer ?
#
loop_
_entity_poly.entity_id
_entity_poly.type
_entity_poly.pdbx_seq_one_letter_code
_entity_poly.pdbx_strand_id
1 'polypeptide(L)'
;MSFTAIPTSIPAFLRSFYFYVGVGFLVWMLVFDANDFVKQYDMYAKLHELQAERKYYLDNIETVKKERSELLSSPELLEKFAREKYIMKRPGEDVFILVPNQESN
;
A
#
# COMPACT_ATOMS: atom_id res chain seq x y z
N MET A 1 45.56 -39.20 39.11
CA MET A 1 44.20 -38.69 38.84
C MET A 1 43.81 -39.12 37.44
N SER A 2 42.85 -40.03 37.33
CA SER A 2 42.44 -40.71 36.11
C SER A 2 41.52 -39.83 35.27
N PHE A 3 41.89 -39.58 34.02
CA PHE A 3 41.01 -39.06 32.97
C PHE A 3 40.06 -40.20 32.54
N THR A 4 38.76 -40.08 32.84
CA THR A 4 37.76 -41.07 32.43
C THR A 4 37.04 -40.62 31.15
N ALA A 5 37.30 -41.38 30.08
CA ALA A 5 36.48 -41.70 28.91
C ALA A 5 35.31 -40.77 28.53
N ILE A 6 35.46 -40.10 27.39
CA ILE A 6 34.34 -39.56 26.61
C ILE A 6 33.66 -40.74 25.90
N PRO A 7 32.36 -41.01 26.10
CA PRO A 7 31.67 -42.06 25.36
C PRO A 7 31.46 -41.60 23.91
N THR A 8 32.33 -42.02 23.00
CA THR A 8 32.26 -41.69 21.56
C THR A 8 31.43 -42.73 20.79
N SER A 9 30.12 -42.80 21.05
CA SER A 9 29.20 -43.54 20.19
C SER A 9 28.52 -42.57 19.21
N ILE A 10 29.22 -42.20 18.13
CA ILE A 10 28.63 -41.40 17.05
C ILE A 10 27.67 -42.32 16.27
N PRO A 11 26.36 -42.01 16.25
CA PRO A 11 25.38 -42.79 15.49
C PRO A 11 25.80 -43.00 14.04
N ALA A 12 25.56 -44.20 13.48
CA ALA A 12 26.03 -44.55 12.13
C ALA A 12 25.53 -43.60 11.04
N PHE A 13 24.33 -43.03 11.20
CA PHE A 13 23.75 -42.07 10.26
C PHE A 13 24.53 -40.76 10.17
N LEU A 14 25.15 -40.29 11.27
CA LEU A 14 25.98 -39.07 11.31
C LEU A 14 27.32 -39.25 10.59
N ARG A 15 27.70 -40.46 10.21
CA ARG A 15 28.94 -40.75 9.46
C ARG A 15 28.72 -40.77 7.94
N SER A 16 27.46 -40.76 7.51
CA SER A 16 27.09 -40.87 6.10
C SER A 16 27.16 -39.50 5.43
N PHE A 17 27.85 -39.41 4.28
CA PHE A 17 27.86 -38.21 3.44
C PHE A 17 26.43 -37.76 3.08
N TYR A 18 25.54 -38.71 2.83
CA TYR A 18 24.13 -38.45 2.50
C TYR A 18 23.37 -37.76 3.65
N PHE A 19 23.77 -37.95 4.91
CA PHE A 19 23.16 -37.25 6.03
C PHE A 19 23.49 -35.77 5.99
N TYR A 20 24.76 -35.41 5.76
CA TYR A 20 25.17 -34.01 5.67
C TYR A 20 24.56 -33.32 4.44
N VAL A 21 24.50 -34.00 3.30
CA VAL A 21 23.81 -33.50 2.11
C VAL A 21 22.31 -33.32 2.37
N GLY A 22 21.67 -34.27 3.05
CA GLY A 22 20.26 -34.18 3.42
C GLY A 22 19.97 -33.04 4.40
N VAL A 23 20.81 -32.86 5.42
CA VAL A 23 20.68 -31.73 6.36
C VAL A 23 20.94 -30.41 5.65
N GLY A 24 21.96 -30.32 4.78
CA GLY A 24 22.23 -29.14 3.97
C GLY A 24 21.06 -28.80 3.04
N PHE A 25 20.45 -29.81 2.42
CA PHE A 25 19.26 -29.65 1.59
C PHE A 25 18.04 -29.20 2.40
N LEU A 26 17.84 -29.72 3.61
CA LEU A 26 16.76 -29.28 4.49
C LEU A 26 16.98 -27.85 4.98
N VAL A 27 18.20 -27.48 5.35
CA VAL A 27 18.54 -26.10 5.70
C VAL A 27 18.33 -25.19 4.49
N TRP A 28 18.72 -25.64 3.29
CA TRP A 28 18.49 -24.91 2.05
C TRP A 28 16.99 -24.70 1.79
N MET A 29 16.18 -25.75 1.90
CA MET A 29 14.74 -25.66 1.77
C MET A 29 14.12 -24.74 2.84
N LEU A 30 14.58 -24.78 4.08
CA LEU A 30 14.01 -23.95 5.14
C LEU A 30 14.43 -22.47 5.06
N VAL A 31 15.62 -22.18 4.51
CA VAL A 31 16.18 -20.81 4.45
C VAL A 31 15.91 -20.14 3.10
N PHE A 32 15.97 -20.89 2.00
CA PHE A 32 15.87 -20.36 0.63
C PHE A 32 14.55 -20.72 -0.08
N ASP A 33 13.82 -21.75 0.37
CA ASP A 33 12.54 -22.10 -0.25
C ASP A 33 11.37 -21.32 0.38
N ALA A 34 10.46 -20.89 -0.50
CA ALA A 34 9.14 -20.26 -0.37
C ALA A 34 8.86 -19.16 0.68
N ASN A 35 9.54 -19.09 1.82
CA ASN A 35 9.29 -18.12 2.90
C ASN A 35 10.48 -17.20 3.14
N ASP A 36 10.95 -16.59 2.05
CA ASP A 36 12.00 -15.56 2.11
C ASP A 36 11.50 -14.40 2.99
N PHE A 37 12.27 -14.05 4.02
CA PHE A 37 11.94 -12.99 4.98
C PHE A 37 11.68 -11.65 4.28
N VAL A 38 12.36 -11.41 3.15
CA VAL A 38 12.18 -10.20 2.33
C VAL A 38 10.76 -10.13 1.79
N LYS A 39 10.23 -11.24 1.24
CA LYS A 39 8.88 -11.28 0.68
C LYS A 39 7.81 -11.05 1.74
N GLN A 40 8.04 -11.57 2.94
CA GLN A 40 7.11 -11.37 4.05
C GLN A 40 7.12 -9.91 4.52
N TYR A 41 8.28 -9.27 4.58
CA TYR A 41 8.40 -7.84 4.84
C TYR A 41 7.68 -7.00 3.78
N ASP A 42 7.92 -7.27 2.50
CA ASP A 42 7.29 -6.56 1.38
C ASP A 42 5.77 -6.70 1.42
N MET A 43 5.25 -7.89 1.78
CA MET A 43 3.81 -8.09 1.98
C MET A 43 3.25 -7.31 3.14
N TYR A 44 3.95 -7.25 4.28
CA TYR A 44 3.51 -6.40 5.39
C TYR A 44 3.53 -4.91 5.03
N ALA A 45 4.57 -4.46 4.34
CA ALA A 45 4.66 -3.09 3.86
C ALA A 45 3.52 -2.77 2.89
N LYS A 46 3.23 -3.66 1.94
CA LYS A 46 2.14 -3.49 0.98
C LYS A 46 0.78 -3.48 1.65
N LEU A 47 0.57 -4.34 2.64
CA LEU A 47 -0.65 -4.35 3.43
C LEU A 47 -0.87 -3.01 4.16
N HIS A 48 0.18 -2.47 4.78
CA HIS A 48 0.11 -1.18 5.45
C HIS A 48 -0.17 -0.03 4.47
N GLU A 49 0.48 -0.02 3.30
CA GLU A 49 0.22 0.94 2.23
C GLU A 49 -1.25 0.92 1.80
N LEU A 50 -1.80 -0.26 1.51
CA LEU A 50 -3.20 -0.43 1.10
C LEU A 50 -4.18 -0.01 2.21
N GLN A 51 -3.86 -0.26 3.48
CA GLN A 51 -4.67 0.19 4.61
C GLN A 51 -4.66 1.71 4.75
N ALA A 52 -3.51 2.36 4.56
CA ALA A 52 -3.39 3.81 4.58
C ALA A 52 -4.16 4.44 3.41
N GLU A 53 -4.04 3.89 2.21
CA GLU A 53 -4.78 4.33 1.03
C GLU A 53 -6.30 4.17 1.23
N ARG A 54 -6.74 3.02 1.76
CA ARG A 54 -8.14 2.79 2.11
C ARG A 54 -8.66 3.85 3.09
N LYS A 55 -7.90 4.15 4.14
CA LYS A 55 -8.28 5.18 5.12
C LYS A 55 -8.39 6.54 4.46
N TYR A 56 -7.38 6.93 3.68
CA TYR A 56 -7.37 8.19 2.95
C TYR A 56 -8.63 8.37 2.08
N TYR A 57 -9.01 7.36 1.29
CA TYR A 57 -10.20 7.49 0.45
C TYR A 57 -11.50 7.52 1.25
N LEU A 58 -11.61 6.78 2.36
CA LEU A 58 -12.79 6.83 3.22
C LEU A 58 -12.97 8.22 3.84
N ASP A 59 -11.90 8.83 4.33
CA ASP A 59 -11.92 10.18 4.90
C ASP A 59 -12.30 11.23 3.83
N ASN A 60 -11.79 11.08 2.60
CA ASN A 60 -12.17 11.94 1.48
C ASN A 60 -13.64 11.76 1.07
N ILE A 61 -14.15 10.53 1.06
CA ILE A 61 -15.57 10.26 0.76
C ILE A 61 -16.46 10.94 1.79
N GLU A 62 -16.12 10.87 3.08
CA GLU A 62 -16.87 11.55 4.14
C GLU A 62 -16.84 13.08 3.95
N THR A 63 -15.66 13.63 3.69
CA THR A 63 -15.48 15.06 3.42
C THR A 63 -16.32 15.52 2.22
N VAL A 64 -16.22 14.84 1.08
CA VAL A 64 -16.98 15.18 -0.13
C VAL A 64 -18.48 15.02 0.08
N LYS A 65 -18.92 14.01 0.86
CA LYS A 65 -20.34 13.86 1.19
C LYS A 65 -20.86 15.03 2.01
N LYS A 66 -20.07 15.50 2.98
CA LYS A 66 -20.40 16.67 3.80
C LYS A 66 -20.48 17.93 2.94
N GLU A 67 -19.44 18.23 2.15
CA GLU A 67 -19.44 19.36 1.23
C GLU A 67 -20.62 19.32 0.26
N ARG A 68 -20.90 18.14 -0.33
CA ARG A 68 -22.07 17.96 -1.20
C ARG A 68 -23.38 18.27 -0.47
N SER A 69 -23.53 17.80 0.77
CA SER A 69 -24.75 18.06 1.55
C SER A 69 -24.92 19.55 1.86
N GLU A 70 -23.83 20.26 2.15
CA GLU A 70 -23.84 21.70 2.39
C GLU A 70 -24.16 22.47 1.10
N LEU A 71 -23.52 22.12 -0.02
CA LEU A 71 -23.76 22.72 -1.34
C LEU A 71 -25.19 22.51 -1.85
N LEU A 72 -25.76 21.31 -1.64
CA LEU A 72 -27.12 20.97 -2.08
C LEU A 72 -28.21 21.38 -1.08
N SER A 73 -27.84 21.91 0.08
CA SER A 73 -28.81 22.31 1.12
C SER A 73 -29.61 23.55 0.72
N SER A 74 -29.05 24.43 -0.12
CA SER A 74 -29.74 25.63 -0.61
C SER A 74 -29.61 25.80 -2.13
N PRO A 75 -30.70 26.23 -2.81
CA PRO A 75 -30.65 26.53 -4.24
C PRO A 75 -29.63 27.62 -4.60
N GLU A 76 -29.43 28.61 -3.73
CA GLU A 76 -28.49 29.72 -3.94
C GLU A 76 -27.03 29.25 -3.91
N LEU A 77 -26.67 28.38 -2.95
CA LEU A 77 -25.31 27.82 -2.87
C LEU A 77 -25.01 26.93 -4.08
N LEU A 78 -26.01 26.17 -4.53
CA LEU A 78 -25.89 25.34 -5.73
C LEU A 78 -25.71 26.20 -7.00
N GLU A 79 -26.50 27.26 -7.17
CA GLU A 79 -26.35 28.17 -8.31
C GLU A 79 -24.98 28.85 -8.30
N LYS A 80 -24.54 29.33 -7.14
CA LYS A 80 -23.20 29.94 -6.97
C LYS A 80 -22.09 28.96 -7.35
N PHE A 81 -22.15 27.73 -6.85
CA PHE A 81 -21.17 26.69 -7.18
C PHE A 81 -21.17 26.34 -8.68
N ALA A 82 -22.35 26.19 -9.30
CA ALA A 82 -22.47 25.91 -10.72
C ALA A 82 -21.89 27.06 -11.59
N ARG A 83 -22.08 28.32 -11.17
CA ARG A 83 -21.56 29.50 -11.87
C ARG A 83 -20.05 29.67 -11.68
N GLU A 84 -19.53 29.52 -10.47
CA GLU A 84 -18.09 29.73 -10.19
C GLU A 84 -17.22 28.55 -10.66
N LYS A 85 -17.68 27.32 -10.45
CA LYS A 85 -16.86 26.13 -10.75
C LYS A 85 -17.01 25.65 -12.19
N TYR A 86 -18.23 25.70 -12.72
CA TYR A 86 -18.57 25.13 -14.02
C TYR A 86 -19.01 26.17 -15.05
N ILE A 87 -19.06 27.46 -14.67
CA ILE A 87 -19.40 28.56 -15.57
C ILE A 87 -20.77 28.31 -16.24
N MET A 88 -21.70 27.72 -15.48
CA MET A 88 -23.04 27.44 -15.99
C MET A 88 -23.83 28.74 -16.20
N LYS A 89 -24.64 28.78 -17.26
CA LYS A 89 -25.44 29.94 -17.66
C LYS A 89 -26.91 29.59 -17.81
N ARG A 90 -27.80 30.58 -17.62
CA ARG A 90 -29.23 30.40 -17.92
C ARG A 90 -29.50 30.50 -19.43
N PRO A 91 -30.62 29.94 -19.92
CA PRO A 91 -31.08 30.18 -21.28
C PRO A 91 -31.23 31.68 -21.53
N GLY A 92 -30.56 32.21 -22.57
CA GLY A 92 -30.55 33.65 -22.90
C GLY A 92 -29.50 34.47 -22.16
N GLU A 93 -28.62 33.86 -21.36
CA GLU A 93 -27.49 34.52 -20.69
C GLU A 93 -26.19 34.30 -21.49
N ASP A 94 -25.38 35.35 -21.62
CA ASP A 94 -24.05 35.31 -22.22
C ASP A 94 -22.98 35.49 -21.14
N VAL A 95 -21.99 34.59 -21.14
CA VAL A 95 -20.91 34.56 -20.14
C VAL A 95 -19.58 34.82 -20.83
N PHE A 96 -18.86 35.82 -20.35
CA PHE A 96 -17.56 36.23 -20.88
C PHE A 96 -16.45 35.87 -19.88
N ILE A 97 -15.42 35.18 -20.35
CA ILE A 97 -14.22 34.88 -19.55
C ILE A 97 -13.10 35.80 -20.04
N LEU A 98 -12.66 36.71 -19.17
CA LEU A 98 -11.57 37.63 -19.49
C LEU A 98 -10.23 36.93 -19.26
N VAL A 99 -9.57 36.54 -20.33
CA VAL A 99 -8.20 36.01 -20.28
C VAL A 99 -7.25 37.19 -20.52
N PRO A 100 -6.29 37.47 -19.63
CA PRO A 100 -5.28 38.49 -19.89
C PRO A 100 -4.49 38.12 -21.15
N ASN A 101 -4.28 39.09 -22.04
CA ASN A 101 -3.49 38.88 -23.25
C ASN A 101 -2.10 38.37 -22.86
N GLN A 102 -1.79 37.14 -23.28
CA GLN A 102 -0.42 36.65 -23.24
C GLN A 102 0.30 37.29 -24.43
N GLU A 103 0.93 38.43 -24.18
CA GLU A 103 1.90 38.98 -25.11
C GLU A 103 3.01 37.92 -25.27
N SER A 104 3.06 37.30 -26.45
CA SER A 104 4.14 36.43 -26.86
C SER A 104 5.41 37.27 -26.98
N ASN A 105 6.30 37.18 -25.99
CA ASN A 105 7.70 37.58 -26.16
C ASN A 105 8.43 36.55 -27.04
#